data_AF-A0A2T7Q732-F1
#
_entry.id   AF-A0A2T7Q732-F1
#
_cell.length_a   1.000
_cell.length_b   1.000
_cell.length_c   1.000
_cell.angle_alpha   90.00
_cell.angle_beta   90.00
_cell.angle_gamma   90.00
#
_symmetry.space_group_name_H-M   'P 1'
#
loop_
_entity.id
_entity.type
_entity.pdbx_description
1 polymer ?
#
loop_
_entity_poly.entity_id
_entity_poly.type
_entity_poly.pdbx_seq_one_letter_code
_entity_poly.pdbx_strand_id
1 'polypeptide(L)'
;MFWGSHYINRNEIFIYIEKFNKLGNYVLADFVDSNEFGFFNQVTNMNYDYENNPSMLEILNYSQKQVREGTVYRVSFETITTLIPQIQIVEDSLIIGFRIDLLPNGPELFGKPKSFSAEERFWLNMDDTQRDYLPNIDKVIVRNIGQGNWNELASDKKFVLIYDSGTIYSTKADIVKTIAGSRNIEYQKDKPVLILSHWDVDHYHFLTAFDDETIKSFCTFIYRASIPNLTARKVLGRFRKLNKDALCPLACIDPSPKKSSSKLIGINLTINKNIILYNASKNPSRNKSGIGLCIRKKNYCVILPGDFDYSQISDFILPDLAYACNHYLIVPHHGGKAGKFEYKTYSNNILKEAVISVGKNPYNPPHPHANNVINLKAKGFSVIRTDIIDRDYIIKF
;
A
#
# COMPACT_ATOMS: atom_id res chain seq x y z
N MET A 1 12.05 -11.37 23.68
CA MET A 1 12.02 -11.30 25.16
C MET A 1 10.69 -10.65 25.54
N PHE A 2 9.78 -11.46 26.14
CA PHE A 2 8.45 -11.21 26.74
C PHE A 2 7.44 -10.29 26.00
N TRP A 3 6.18 -10.67 25.80
CA TRP A 3 5.13 -10.75 26.82
C TRP A 3 4.21 -11.97 26.66
N GLY A 4 4.27 -12.88 27.65
CA GLY A 4 3.16 -13.74 28.02
C GLY A 4 2.57 -13.22 29.33
N SER A 5 1.30 -12.81 29.34
CA SER A 5 0.45 -12.76 30.55
C SER A 5 -1.00 -12.28 30.33
N HIS A 6 -1.51 -12.11 29.10
CA HIS A 6 -2.93 -11.76 28.87
C HIS A 6 -3.74 -12.77 28.01
N TYR A 7 -3.19 -13.94 27.68
CA TYR A 7 -3.79 -14.87 26.70
C TYR A 7 -4.22 -16.23 27.25
N ILE A 8 -4.41 -16.38 28.55
CA ILE A 8 -4.91 -17.64 29.12
C ILE A 8 -6.45 -17.55 29.12
N ASN A 9 -7.10 -18.39 28.30
CA ASN A 9 -8.55 -18.43 27.96
C ASN A 9 -9.04 -17.42 26.92
N ARG A 10 -8.65 -17.64 25.66
CA ARG A 10 -9.30 -16.99 24.52
C ARG A 10 -9.86 -18.03 23.57
N ASN A 11 -11.17 -17.94 23.28
CA ASN A 11 -11.90 -18.81 22.34
C ASN A 11 -12.13 -18.11 20.98
N GLU A 12 -11.29 -17.14 20.64
CA GLU A 12 -11.40 -16.34 19.43
C GLU A 12 -10.02 -15.88 18.95
N ILE A 13 -9.88 -15.67 17.64
CA ILE A 13 -8.75 -14.98 17.02
C ILE A 13 -9.16 -13.60 16.50
N PHE A 14 -8.18 -12.76 16.17
CA PHE A 14 -8.37 -11.48 15.51
C PHE A 14 -7.93 -11.54 14.05
N ILE A 15 -8.85 -11.20 13.14
CA ILE A 15 -8.64 -11.15 11.70
C ILE A 15 -8.79 -9.72 11.21
N TYR A 16 -7.80 -9.24 10.45
CA TYR A 16 -7.79 -7.96 9.76
C TYR A 16 -8.41 -8.08 8.37
N ILE A 17 -9.33 -7.17 8.02
CA ILE A 17 -9.94 -7.13 6.68
C ILE A 17 -9.09 -6.26 5.76
N GLU A 18 -8.39 -6.89 4.81
CA GLU A 18 -7.61 -6.21 3.78
C GLU A 18 -8.51 -5.68 2.67
N LYS A 19 -9.47 -6.49 2.20
CA LYS A 19 -10.40 -6.12 1.13
C LYS A 19 -11.79 -6.69 1.36
N PHE A 20 -12.82 -5.93 1.02
CA PHE A 20 -14.19 -6.43 0.98
C PHE A 20 -14.91 -5.98 -0.30
N ASN A 21 -15.41 -6.94 -1.06
CA ASN A 21 -16.24 -6.70 -2.23
C ASN A 21 -17.60 -7.36 -2.04
N LYS A 22 -18.60 -6.56 -1.66
CA LYS A 22 -19.97 -7.01 -1.45
C LYS A 22 -20.62 -7.57 -2.73
N LEU A 23 -20.33 -6.99 -3.89
CA LEU A 23 -20.95 -7.43 -5.15
C LEU A 23 -20.33 -8.75 -5.65
N GLY A 24 -19.05 -8.96 -5.37
CA GLY A 24 -18.33 -10.19 -5.66
C GLY A 24 -18.41 -11.24 -4.54
N ASN A 25 -19.16 -10.99 -3.46
CA ASN A 25 -19.21 -11.83 -2.26
C ASN A 25 -17.82 -12.30 -1.79
N TYR A 26 -16.90 -11.34 -1.66
CA TYR A 26 -15.47 -11.62 -1.52
C TYR A 26 -14.87 -10.86 -0.34
N VAL A 27 -14.07 -11.53 0.48
CA VAL A 27 -13.26 -10.94 1.54
C VAL A 27 -11.81 -11.42 1.40
N LEU A 28 -10.88 -10.48 1.34
CA LEU A 28 -9.46 -10.76 1.60
C LEU A 28 -9.17 -10.35 3.03
N ALA A 29 -8.60 -11.26 3.80
CA ALA A 29 -8.28 -11.03 5.19
C ALA A 29 -6.91 -11.59 5.56
N ASP A 30 -6.39 -11.19 6.69
CA ASP A 30 -5.11 -11.68 7.21
C ASP A 30 -5.11 -11.63 8.74
N PHE A 31 -4.14 -12.28 9.35
CA PHE A 31 -3.98 -12.31 10.79
C PHE A 31 -3.36 -11.00 11.28
N VAL A 32 -3.73 -10.55 12.48
CA VAL A 32 -3.14 -9.33 13.05
C VAL A 32 -1.64 -9.53 13.35
N ASP A 33 -1.27 -10.72 13.82
CA ASP A 33 0.10 -11.12 14.12
C ASP A 33 0.27 -12.66 14.07
N SER A 34 1.48 -13.13 14.41
CA SER A 34 1.84 -14.55 14.41
C SER A 34 1.18 -15.35 15.52
N ASN A 35 0.73 -14.73 16.62
CA ASN A 35 0.01 -15.44 17.68
C ASN A 35 -1.39 -15.80 17.19
N GLU A 36 -2.08 -14.86 16.53
CA GLU A 36 -3.39 -15.11 15.92
C GLU A 36 -3.31 -16.22 14.85
N PHE A 37 -2.25 -16.23 14.05
CA PHE A 37 -1.98 -17.33 13.11
C PHE A 37 -1.71 -18.65 13.85
N GLY A 38 -0.91 -18.63 14.91
CA GLY A 38 -0.62 -19.81 15.73
C GLY A 38 -1.89 -20.46 16.30
N PHE A 39 -2.82 -19.66 16.80
CA PHE A 39 -4.12 -20.15 17.25
C PHE A 39 -4.94 -20.74 16.11
N PHE A 40 -4.95 -20.12 14.93
CA PHE A 40 -5.61 -20.68 13.76
C PHE A 40 -5.01 -22.04 13.39
N ASN A 41 -3.70 -22.15 13.28
CA ASN A 41 -2.99 -23.41 13.05
C ASN A 41 -3.33 -24.50 14.08
N GLN A 42 -3.42 -24.12 15.35
CA GLN A 42 -3.76 -25.04 16.44
C GLN A 42 -5.20 -25.55 16.31
N VAL A 43 -6.16 -24.65 16.03
CA VAL A 43 -7.58 -25.01 15.89
C VAL A 43 -7.82 -25.86 14.64
N THR A 44 -7.13 -25.55 13.53
CA THR A 44 -7.28 -26.28 12.26
C THR A 44 -6.42 -27.55 12.19
N ASN A 45 -5.44 -27.71 13.07
CA ASN A 45 -4.45 -28.80 13.07
C ASN A 45 -3.69 -28.94 11.73
N MET A 46 -3.47 -27.83 11.02
CA MET A 46 -2.85 -27.83 9.68
C MET A 46 -1.32 -27.82 9.70
N ASN A 47 -0.67 -27.47 10.82
CA ASN A 47 0.80 -27.33 10.93
C ASN A 47 1.44 -26.51 9.80
N TYR A 48 0.77 -25.46 9.33
CA TYR A 48 1.23 -24.66 8.19
C TYR A 48 2.34 -23.68 8.59
N ASP A 49 3.47 -23.70 7.87
CA ASP A 49 4.60 -22.82 8.13
C ASP A 49 4.38 -21.42 7.51
N TYR A 50 3.80 -20.52 8.28
CA TYR A 50 3.58 -19.14 7.84
C TYR A 50 4.84 -18.31 7.74
N GLU A 51 5.99 -18.73 8.29
CA GLU A 51 7.22 -17.94 8.19
C GLU A 51 7.72 -17.96 6.75
N ASN A 52 7.69 -19.14 6.13
CA ASN A 52 8.13 -19.35 4.75
C ASN A 52 6.98 -19.29 3.72
N ASN A 53 5.72 -19.44 4.15
CA ASN A 53 4.57 -19.48 3.25
C ASN A 53 3.57 -18.34 3.48
N PRO A 54 2.75 -17.97 2.48
CA PRO A 54 1.83 -16.84 2.60
C PRO A 54 0.78 -17.02 3.71
N SER A 55 0.23 -15.92 4.26
CA SER A 55 -0.69 -15.99 5.42
C SER A 55 -2.11 -15.49 5.17
N MET A 56 -2.38 -14.77 4.07
CA MET A 56 -3.71 -14.22 3.84
C MET A 56 -4.76 -15.31 3.58
N LEU A 57 -5.99 -14.99 3.97
CA LEU A 57 -7.20 -15.76 3.75
C LEU A 57 -7.99 -15.12 2.61
N GLU A 58 -8.20 -15.88 1.55
CA GLU A 58 -9.14 -15.55 0.48
C GLU A 58 -10.49 -16.22 0.77
N ILE A 59 -11.52 -15.43 1.09
CA ILE A 59 -12.84 -15.95 1.43
C ILE A 59 -13.81 -15.62 0.29
N LEU A 60 -14.30 -16.67 -0.36
CA LEU A 60 -15.24 -16.60 -1.48
C LEU A 60 -16.67 -16.84 -1.01
N ASN A 61 -17.65 -16.37 -1.79
CA ASN A 61 -19.07 -16.53 -1.52
C ASN A 61 -19.53 -16.01 -0.14
N TYR A 62 -18.82 -15.02 0.38
CA TYR A 62 -19.17 -14.33 1.62
C TYR A 62 -20.41 -13.44 1.41
N SER A 63 -21.57 -13.92 1.87
CA SER A 63 -22.87 -13.23 1.76
C SER A 63 -23.41 -12.73 3.11
N GLN A 64 -22.60 -12.83 4.16
CA GLN A 64 -22.98 -12.49 5.53
C GLN A 64 -22.97 -10.96 5.74
N LYS A 65 -22.88 -10.49 7.00
CA LYS A 65 -22.94 -9.05 7.26
C LYS A 65 -21.81 -8.28 6.56
N GLN A 66 -22.06 -7.00 6.30
CA GLN A 66 -21.03 -6.11 5.76
C GLN A 66 -19.87 -5.92 6.74
N VAL A 67 -18.66 -6.26 6.29
CA VAL A 67 -17.41 -5.94 6.98
C VAL A 67 -16.77 -4.68 6.40
N ARG A 68 -15.88 -4.07 7.17
CA ARG A 68 -15.19 -2.84 6.81
C ARG A 68 -13.70 -3.11 6.58
N GLU A 69 -13.19 -2.68 5.42
CA GLU A 69 -11.76 -2.67 5.11
C GLU A 69 -10.98 -1.87 6.18
N GLY A 70 -9.79 -2.35 6.53
CA GLY A 70 -8.96 -1.73 7.56
C GLY A 70 -9.40 -1.97 9.00
N THR A 71 -10.39 -2.84 9.22
CA THR A 71 -10.96 -3.13 10.53
C THR A 71 -10.60 -4.55 10.96
N VAL A 72 -10.37 -4.73 12.26
CA VAL A 72 -10.13 -6.05 12.86
C VAL A 72 -11.43 -6.59 13.45
N TYR A 73 -11.71 -7.85 13.17
CA TYR A 73 -12.87 -8.58 13.66
C TYR A 73 -12.44 -9.78 14.49
N ARG A 74 -13.28 -10.13 15.46
CA ARG A 74 -13.17 -11.38 16.22
C ARG A 74 -13.71 -12.53 15.38
N VAL A 75 -13.06 -13.68 15.42
CA VAL A 75 -13.55 -14.93 14.82
C VAL A 75 -13.43 -16.02 15.88
N SER A 76 -14.53 -16.68 16.25
CA SER A 76 -14.49 -17.70 17.32
C SER A 76 -13.82 -18.98 16.84
N PHE A 77 -13.24 -19.75 17.76
CA PHE A 77 -12.69 -21.07 17.44
C PHE A 77 -13.76 -22.02 16.91
N GLU A 78 -14.98 -21.94 17.44
CA GLU A 78 -16.13 -22.69 16.92
C GLU A 78 -16.36 -22.39 15.43
N THR A 79 -16.38 -21.11 15.04
CA THR A 79 -16.49 -20.71 13.65
C THR A 79 -15.35 -21.28 12.81
N ILE A 80 -14.09 -21.17 13.25
CA ILE A 80 -12.94 -21.74 12.52
C ILE A 80 -13.09 -23.25 12.34
N THR A 81 -13.48 -23.98 13.38
CA THR A 81 -13.69 -25.43 13.32
C THR A 81 -14.72 -25.80 12.24
N THR A 82 -15.80 -25.02 12.10
CA THR A 82 -16.79 -25.25 11.03
C THR A 82 -16.25 -25.00 9.61
N LEU A 83 -15.20 -24.20 9.47
CA LEU A 83 -14.59 -23.87 8.18
C LEU A 83 -13.56 -24.90 7.74
N ILE A 84 -13.00 -25.73 8.65
CA ILE A 84 -11.93 -26.69 8.35
C ILE A 84 -12.16 -27.47 7.03
N PRO A 85 -13.36 -28.04 6.77
CA PRO A 85 -13.60 -28.80 5.54
C PRO A 85 -13.54 -27.96 4.25
N GLN A 86 -13.64 -26.63 4.35
CA GLN A 86 -13.67 -25.67 3.24
C GLN A 86 -12.31 -24.99 3.00
N ILE A 87 -11.33 -25.18 3.90
CA ILE A 87 -10.01 -24.55 3.79
C ILE A 87 -9.17 -25.31 2.76
N GLN A 88 -8.67 -24.59 1.77
CA GLN A 88 -7.75 -25.07 0.75
C GLN A 88 -6.44 -24.29 0.84
N ILE A 89 -5.29 -24.96 0.74
CA ILE A 89 -3.99 -24.29 0.63
C ILE A 89 -3.84 -23.76 -0.80
N VAL A 90 -3.32 -22.53 -0.92
CA VAL A 90 -3.05 -21.88 -2.21
C VAL A 90 -1.54 -21.88 -2.48
N GLU A 91 -1.12 -22.54 -3.56
CA GLU A 91 0.31 -22.71 -3.88
C GLU A 91 0.85 -21.65 -4.85
N ASP A 92 -0.02 -21.00 -5.64
CA ASP A 92 0.38 -20.08 -6.72
C ASP A 92 0.30 -18.59 -6.34
N SER A 93 0.34 -18.27 -5.05
CA SER A 93 0.35 -16.90 -4.52
C SER A 93 1.55 -16.65 -3.59
N LEU A 94 1.99 -15.39 -3.51
CA LEU A 94 3.00 -14.96 -2.53
C LEU A 94 2.41 -14.36 -1.26
N ILE A 95 1.09 -14.15 -1.22
CA ILE A 95 0.40 -13.51 -0.09
C ILE A 95 -0.80 -14.31 0.42
N ILE A 96 -1.54 -15.02 -0.45
CA ILE A 96 -2.69 -15.86 -0.07
C ILE A 96 -2.18 -17.26 0.26
N GLY A 97 -2.35 -17.68 1.51
CA GLY A 97 -2.00 -19.03 1.95
C GLY A 97 -3.19 -19.97 1.91
N PHE A 98 -4.39 -19.43 2.11
CA PHE A 98 -5.61 -20.23 2.20
C PHE A 98 -6.75 -19.61 1.40
N ARG A 99 -7.55 -20.48 0.79
CA ARG A 99 -8.84 -20.17 0.20
C ARG A 99 -9.95 -20.87 0.98
N ILE A 100 -11.02 -20.14 1.28
CA ILE A 100 -12.21 -20.64 1.96
C ILE A 100 -13.40 -20.32 1.08
N ASP A 101 -13.99 -21.36 0.47
CA ASP A 101 -15.20 -21.21 -0.33
C ASP A 101 -16.43 -21.50 0.53
N LEU A 102 -17.19 -20.44 0.86
CA LEU A 102 -18.33 -20.56 1.76
C LEU A 102 -19.55 -21.12 1.03
N LEU A 103 -20.21 -22.09 1.68
CA LEU A 103 -21.52 -22.56 1.24
C LEU A 103 -22.56 -21.43 1.28
N PRO A 104 -23.56 -21.43 0.37
CA PRO A 104 -24.69 -20.51 0.44
C PRO A 104 -25.37 -20.58 1.81
N ASN A 105 -25.57 -19.43 2.45
CA ASN A 105 -26.07 -19.32 3.84
C ASN A 105 -25.15 -19.92 4.91
N GLY A 106 -23.84 -19.97 4.67
CA GLY A 106 -22.84 -20.39 5.66
C GLY A 106 -22.84 -19.52 6.93
N PRO A 107 -22.22 -19.99 8.01
CA PRO A 107 -22.24 -19.34 9.32
C PRO A 107 -21.61 -17.93 9.25
N GLU A 108 -22.13 -17.00 10.06
CA GLU A 108 -21.55 -15.66 10.20
C GLU A 108 -20.11 -15.76 10.70
N LEU A 109 -19.17 -15.41 9.82
CA LEU A 109 -17.74 -15.58 10.08
C LEU A 109 -17.20 -14.56 11.10
N PHE A 110 -17.61 -13.30 10.96
CA PHE A 110 -17.01 -12.20 11.69
C PHE A 110 -17.88 -11.81 12.88
N GLY A 111 -17.29 -11.73 14.07
CA GLY A 111 -17.91 -11.25 15.30
C GLY A 111 -17.92 -9.72 15.39
N LYS A 112 -17.82 -9.18 16.62
CA LYS A 112 -17.74 -7.72 16.82
C LYS A 112 -16.39 -7.17 16.34
N PRO A 113 -16.34 -5.94 15.78
CA PRO A 113 -15.08 -5.28 15.49
C PRO A 113 -14.31 -5.00 16.79
N LYS A 114 -12.97 -5.09 16.75
CA LYS A 114 -12.06 -4.78 17.86
C LYS A 114 -11.24 -3.55 17.49
N SER A 115 -11.30 -2.54 18.35
CA SER A 115 -10.34 -1.43 18.37
C SER A 115 -9.25 -1.74 19.39
N PHE A 116 -7.99 -1.58 18.98
CA PHE A 116 -6.85 -1.67 19.88
C PHE A 116 -6.54 -0.31 20.52
N SER A 117 -6.19 -0.29 21.80
CA SER A 117 -5.65 0.86 22.53
C SER A 117 -4.29 1.27 21.96
N ALA A 118 -3.77 2.44 22.36
CA ALA A 118 -2.43 2.87 21.94
C ALA A 118 -1.34 1.90 22.45
N GLU A 119 -1.53 1.35 23.65
CA GLU A 119 -0.64 0.38 24.29
C GLU A 119 -0.68 -0.98 23.56
N GLU A 120 -1.86 -1.42 23.11
CA GLU A 120 -2.02 -2.64 22.30
C GLU A 120 -1.40 -2.48 20.88
N ARG A 121 -1.18 -1.25 20.39
CA ARG A 121 -0.62 -0.95 19.07
C ARG A 121 0.91 -0.79 19.05
N PHE A 122 1.59 -0.86 20.19
CA PHE A 122 2.95 -0.37 20.34
C PHE A 122 3.98 -1.18 19.53
N TRP A 123 4.47 -0.61 18.42
CA TRP A 123 5.70 -1.03 17.73
C TRP A 123 6.43 0.18 17.13
N LEU A 124 7.59 0.47 17.71
CA LEU A 124 8.70 1.32 17.23
C LEU A 124 8.33 2.74 16.74
N ASN A 125 8.31 3.69 17.67
CA ASN A 125 8.75 5.04 17.36
C ASN A 125 10.29 5.02 17.31
N MET A 126 10.87 5.47 16.20
CA MET A 126 12.29 5.79 16.15
C MET A 126 12.47 7.25 15.77
N ASP A 127 13.51 7.82 16.38
CA ASP A 127 13.96 9.18 16.22
C ASP A 127 14.28 9.54 14.76
N ASP A 128 14.03 10.81 14.48
CA ASP A 128 14.42 11.54 13.29
C ASP A 128 15.94 11.40 13.08
N THR A 129 16.35 10.48 12.20
CA THR A 129 17.77 10.28 11.89
C THR A 129 18.05 10.32 10.40
N GLN A 130 18.99 11.22 10.10
CA GLN A 130 19.83 11.45 8.93
C GLN A 130 19.20 11.28 7.55
N ARG A 131 19.04 12.44 6.91
CA ARG A 131 18.56 12.60 5.54
C ARG A 131 19.75 12.47 4.60
N ASP A 132 19.85 11.36 3.90
CA ASP A 132 20.72 11.28 2.75
C ASP A 132 20.20 12.23 1.66
N TYR A 133 21.13 13.00 1.09
CA TYR A 133 20.84 13.90 -0.01
C TYR A 133 20.47 13.07 -1.24
N LEU A 134 19.19 13.05 -1.60
CA LEU A 134 18.78 12.46 -2.88
C LEU A 134 19.41 13.27 -4.04
N PRO A 135 19.90 12.61 -5.10
CA PRO A 135 20.43 13.30 -6.27
C PRO A 135 19.31 13.93 -7.11
N ASN A 136 19.72 14.62 -8.18
CA ASN A 136 18.81 15.35 -9.06
C ASN A 136 18.01 14.42 -9.98
N ILE A 137 16.68 14.35 -9.83
CA ILE A 137 15.85 13.42 -10.62
C ILE A 137 15.64 13.91 -12.06
N ASP A 138 16.05 13.15 -13.08
CA ASP A 138 15.89 13.51 -14.49
C ASP A 138 14.72 12.79 -15.19
N LYS A 139 14.25 11.67 -14.62
CA LYS A 139 13.08 10.94 -15.12
C LYS A 139 12.28 10.25 -14.01
N VAL A 140 10.98 10.11 -14.26
CA VAL A 140 10.05 9.25 -13.50
C VAL A 140 9.54 8.16 -14.45
N ILE A 141 9.60 6.91 -14.02
CA ILE A 141 9.11 5.74 -14.76
C ILE A 141 7.92 5.18 -14.00
N VAL A 142 6.75 5.14 -14.63
CA VAL A 142 5.55 4.47 -14.12
C VAL A 142 5.52 3.09 -14.73
N ARG A 143 5.68 2.05 -13.91
CA ARG A 143 5.83 0.68 -14.41
C ARG A 143 4.49 0.12 -14.88
N ASN A 144 4.48 -0.62 -15.98
CA ASN A 144 3.32 -1.41 -16.39
C ASN A 144 3.32 -2.75 -15.64
N ILE A 145 2.56 -2.78 -14.55
CA ILE A 145 2.52 -3.89 -13.58
C ILE A 145 1.09 -4.46 -13.41
N GLY A 146 0.21 -4.14 -14.36
CA GLY A 146 -1.22 -4.36 -14.21
C GLY A 146 -1.83 -3.36 -13.22
N GLN A 147 -2.51 -3.86 -12.19
CA GLN A 147 -3.16 -3.05 -11.17
C GLN A 147 -2.24 -2.88 -9.95
N GLY A 148 -1.89 -1.65 -9.58
CA GLY A 148 -1.10 -1.35 -8.37
C GLY A 148 -0.17 -0.15 -8.56
N ASN A 149 0.75 0.05 -7.61
CA ASN A 149 1.69 1.17 -7.65
C ASN A 149 3.15 0.71 -7.68
N TRP A 150 3.90 1.19 -8.68
CA TRP A 150 5.35 1.09 -8.74
C TRP A 150 5.91 2.19 -9.63
N ASN A 151 6.60 3.16 -9.02
CA ASN A 151 7.28 4.22 -9.75
C ASN A 151 8.78 4.23 -9.44
N GLU A 152 9.59 4.39 -10.48
CA GLU A 152 11.05 4.43 -10.38
C GLU A 152 11.53 5.83 -10.78
N LEU A 153 12.26 6.48 -9.89
CA LEU A 153 12.90 7.76 -10.12
C LEU A 153 14.37 7.51 -10.39
N ALA A 154 14.90 8.19 -11.39
CA ALA A 154 16.29 8.03 -11.79
C ALA A 154 16.99 9.37 -11.98
N SER A 155 18.31 9.28 -11.97
CA SER A 155 19.27 10.36 -12.17
C SER A 155 20.47 9.78 -12.90
N ASP A 156 20.86 10.36 -14.04
CA ASP A 156 22.06 9.94 -14.78
C ASP A 156 22.10 8.42 -15.05
N LYS A 157 20.97 7.87 -15.48
CA LYS A 157 20.73 6.43 -15.75
C LYS A 157 20.77 5.50 -14.52
N LYS A 158 20.91 6.01 -13.30
CA LYS A 158 20.82 5.23 -12.06
C LYS A 158 19.45 5.37 -11.41
N PHE A 159 18.92 4.30 -10.82
CA PHE A 159 17.74 4.38 -9.97
C PHE A 159 18.12 4.95 -8.61
N VAL A 160 17.38 5.97 -8.16
CA VAL A 160 17.75 6.71 -6.94
C VAL A 160 16.63 6.69 -5.91
N LEU A 161 15.38 6.54 -6.36
CA LEU A 161 14.23 6.38 -5.48
C LEU A 161 13.19 5.49 -6.15
N ILE A 162 12.63 4.56 -5.37
CA ILE A 162 11.46 3.75 -5.73
C ILE A 162 10.30 4.19 -4.84
N TYR A 163 9.17 4.54 -5.46
CA TYR A 163 7.94 4.93 -4.76
C TYR A 163 6.87 3.87 -5.03
N ASP A 164 6.58 3.10 -3.98
CA ASP A 164 5.82 1.85 -3.98
C ASP A 164 6.41 0.75 -4.87
N SER A 165 6.03 -0.49 -4.58
CA SER A 165 6.33 -1.66 -5.40
C SER A 165 5.31 -2.76 -5.11
N GLY A 166 4.10 -2.59 -5.64
CA GLY A 166 3.00 -3.53 -5.44
C GLY A 166 2.17 -3.78 -6.68
N THR A 167 1.41 -4.86 -6.63
CA THR A 167 0.42 -5.27 -7.63
C THR A 167 -0.76 -5.90 -6.90
N ILE A 168 -1.90 -6.03 -7.56
CA ILE A 168 -3.11 -6.61 -7.00
C ILE A 168 -2.84 -7.98 -6.36
N TYR A 169 -3.58 -8.26 -5.29
CA TYR A 169 -3.42 -9.48 -4.49
C TYR A 169 -3.59 -10.79 -5.27
N SER A 170 -4.34 -10.76 -6.38
CA SER A 170 -4.64 -11.93 -7.21
C SER A 170 -3.57 -12.21 -8.28
N THR A 171 -2.50 -11.41 -8.35
CA THR A 171 -1.39 -11.67 -9.26
C THR A 171 -0.63 -12.92 -8.83
N LYS A 172 -0.43 -13.86 -9.77
CA LYS A 172 0.23 -15.14 -9.53
C LYS A 172 1.70 -14.98 -9.13
N ALA A 173 2.19 -15.89 -8.29
CA ALA A 173 3.53 -15.85 -7.71
C ALA A 173 4.65 -15.80 -8.77
N ASP A 174 4.53 -16.53 -9.88
CA ASP A 174 5.50 -16.53 -10.98
C ASP A 174 5.60 -15.17 -11.68
N ILE A 175 4.46 -14.51 -11.91
CA ILE A 175 4.40 -13.15 -12.47
C ILE A 175 5.04 -12.16 -11.49
N VAL A 176 4.70 -12.23 -10.19
CA VAL A 176 5.27 -11.35 -9.18
C VAL A 176 6.79 -11.50 -9.12
N LYS A 177 7.30 -12.75 -9.08
CA LYS A 177 8.75 -13.05 -9.09
C LYS A 177 9.44 -12.56 -10.36
N THR A 178 8.81 -12.73 -11.52
CA THR A 178 9.40 -12.32 -12.81
C THR A 178 9.55 -10.81 -12.89
N ILE A 179 8.50 -10.05 -12.56
CA ILE A 179 8.52 -8.59 -12.63
C ILE A 179 9.43 -8.00 -11.54
N ALA A 180 9.38 -8.52 -10.31
CA ALA A 180 10.28 -8.10 -9.24
C ALA A 180 11.74 -8.38 -9.59
N GLY A 181 12.03 -9.61 -10.05
CA GLY A 181 13.35 -10.08 -10.41
C GLY A 181 13.99 -9.30 -11.56
N SER A 182 13.19 -8.71 -12.46
CA SER A 182 13.68 -7.89 -13.57
C SER A 182 14.35 -6.58 -13.14
N ARG A 183 14.42 -6.30 -11.83
CA ARG A 183 15.07 -5.11 -11.25
C ARG A 183 16.13 -5.42 -10.21
N ASN A 184 16.35 -6.69 -9.89
CA ASN A 184 17.25 -7.05 -8.79
C ASN A 184 18.67 -6.53 -9.04
N ILE A 185 19.21 -6.73 -10.25
CA ILE A 185 20.57 -6.32 -10.60
C ILE A 185 20.75 -4.81 -10.50
N GLU A 186 19.82 -4.04 -11.08
CA GLU A 186 19.92 -2.58 -11.06
C GLU A 186 19.74 -2.01 -9.65
N TYR A 187 18.83 -2.55 -8.84
CA TYR A 187 18.65 -2.09 -7.46
C TYR A 187 19.82 -2.47 -6.55
N GLN A 188 20.41 -3.66 -6.76
CA GLN A 188 21.63 -4.06 -6.06
C GLN A 188 22.80 -3.11 -6.33
N LYS A 189 22.93 -2.70 -7.60
CA LYS A 189 23.97 -1.77 -8.04
C LYS A 189 23.72 -0.33 -7.59
N ASP A 190 22.52 0.19 -7.83
CA ASP A 190 22.22 1.61 -7.70
C ASP A 190 21.78 2.00 -6.28
N LYS A 191 21.36 1.03 -5.47
CA LYS A 191 21.03 1.19 -4.04
C LYS A 191 20.01 2.31 -3.78
N PRO A 192 18.82 2.27 -4.41
CA PRO A 192 17.86 3.37 -4.31
C PRO A 192 17.26 3.50 -2.90
N VAL A 193 16.67 4.66 -2.62
CA VAL A 193 15.73 4.83 -1.51
C VAL A 193 14.40 4.17 -1.87
N LEU A 194 13.86 3.32 -1.01
CA LEU A 194 12.49 2.80 -1.13
C LEU A 194 11.54 3.64 -0.26
N ILE A 195 10.42 4.07 -0.83
CA ILE A 195 9.33 4.71 -0.10
C ILE A 195 8.07 3.89 -0.32
N LEU A 196 7.44 3.45 0.76
CA LEU A 196 6.11 2.82 0.73
C LEU A 196 5.07 3.80 1.25
N SER A 197 4.15 4.19 0.39
CA SER A 197 3.09 5.15 0.67
C SER A 197 2.15 4.65 1.76
N HIS A 198 1.69 3.40 1.69
CA HIS A 198 0.91 2.71 2.73
C HIS A 198 0.96 1.18 2.54
N TRP A 199 0.42 0.45 3.52
CA TRP A 199 0.47 -1.02 3.58
C TRP A 199 -0.75 -1.71 2.94
N ASP A 200 -1.28 -1.16 1.85
CA ASP A 200 -2.26 -1.90 1.04
C ASP A 200 -1.48 -2.79 0.07
N VAL A 201 -1.97 -4.02 -0.16
CA VAL A 201 -1.23 -5.04 -0.91
C VAL A 201 -0.72 -4.54 -2.26
N ASP A 202 -1.53 -3.79 -2.99
CA ASP A 202 -1.21 -3.25 -4.30
C ASP A 202 -0.12 -2.17 -4.31
N HIS A 203 0.46 -1.84 -3.15
CA HIS A 203 1.61 -0.95 -2.99
C HIS A 203 2.89 -1.66 -2.51
N TYR A 204 2.80 -2.88 -1.97
CA TYR A 204 3.97 -3.61 -1.45
C TYR A 204 4.12 -5.06 -1.95
N HIS A 205 3.17 -5.63 -2.70
CA HIS A 205 3.19 -7.04 -3.08
C HIS A 205 4.51 -7.51 -3.71
N PHE A 206 5.17 -6.72 -4.57
CA PHE A 206 6.45 -7.12 -5.17
C PHE A 206 7.61 -7.18 -4.16
N LEU A 207 7.51 -6.49 -3.01
CA LEU A 207 8.50 -6.59 -1.93
C LEU A 207 8.57 -8.01 -1.35
N THR A 208 7.52 -8.82 -1.50
CA THR A 208 7.53 -10.24 -1.12
C THR A 208 8.47 -11.08 -1.99
N ALA A 209 8.81 -10.60 -3.19
CA ALA A 209 9.51 -11.37 -4.22
C ALA A 209 10.94 -10.89 -4.52
N PHE A 210 11.35 -9.70 -4.07
CA PHE A 210 12.76 -9.28 -4.19
C PHE A 210 13.68 -10.30 -3.55
N ASP A 211 14.88 -10.50 -4.07
CA ASP A 211 15.84 -11.39 -3.44
C ASP A 211 16.51 -10.73 -2.21
N ASP A 212 17.22 -11.53 -1.41
CA ASP A 212 17.85 -11.04 -0.18
C ASP A 212 18.91 -9.98 -0.47
N GLU A 213 19.64 -10.09 -1.58
CA GLU A 213 20.68 -9.13 -1.96
C GLU A 213 20.09 -7.78 -2.37
N THR A 214 18.96 -7.78 -3.07
CA THR A 214 18.19 -6.58 -3.39
C THR A 214 17.69 -5.91 -2.11
N ILE A 215 17.13 -6.66 -1.14
CA ILE A 215 16.71 -6.09 0.15
C ILE A 215 17.88 -5.45 0.91
N LYS A 216 19.05 -6.13 0.95
CA LYS A 216 20.28 -5.61 1.56
C LYS A 216 20.81 -4.33 0.90
N SER A 217 20.44 -4.09 -0.36
CA SER A 217 21.03 -3.01 -1.16
C SER A 217 20.31 -1.68 -1.05
N PHE A 218 19.03 -1.64 -0.63
CA PHE A 218 18.33 -0.38 -0.42
C PHE A 218 19.06 0.48 0.64
N CYS A 219 19.36 1.73 0.32
CA CYS A 219 20.05 2.62 1.26
C CYS A 219 19.12 3.14 2.36
N THR A 220 17.85 3.30 2.06
CA THR A 220 16.81 3.71 3.02
C THR A 220 15.49 3.11 2.60
N PHE A 221 14.67 2.70 3.56
CA PHE A 221 13.29 2.29 3.39
C PHE A 221 12.39 3.13 4.28
N ILE A 222 11.69 4.11 3.69
CA ILE A 222 10.70 4.95 4.37
C ILE A 222 9.33 4.29 4.26
N TYR A 223 8.65 4.05 5.38
CA TYR A 223 7.36 3.35 5.39
C TYR A 223 6.46 3.81 6.53
N ARG A 224 5.18 3.46 6.49
CA ARG A 224 4.26 3.75 7.61
C ARG A 224 4.55 2.87 8.81
N ALA A 225 4.79 3.47 9.97
CA ALA A 225 5.10 2.73 11.20
C ALA A 225 3.98 1.75 11.64
N SER A 226 2.72 2.08 11.37
CA SER A 226 1.57 1.22 11.69
C SER A 226 1.43 0.09 10.67
N ILE A 227 1.88 -1.10 11.04
CA ILE A 227 1.79 -2.31 10.19
C ILE A 227 0.45 -3.02 10.44
N PRO A 228 -0.38 -3.25 9.41
CA PRO A 228 -1.77 -3.67 9.61
C PRO A 228 -1.94 -5.16 9.94
N ASN A 229 -1.15 -6.03 9.30
CA ASN A 229 -1.39 -7.46 9.29
C ASN A 229 -0.08 -8.27 9.20
N LEU A 230 -0.20 -9.60 9.32
CA LEU A 230 0.91 -10.54 9.36
C LEU A 230 1.74 -10.53 8.06
N THR A 231 1.11 -10.47 6.88
CA THR A 231 1.81 -10.42 5.60
C THR A 231 2.71 -9.19 5.51
N ALA A 232 2.20 -8.01 5.85
CA ALA A 232 3.00 -6.78 5.91
C ALA A 232 4.12 -6.87 6.97
N ARG A 233 3.84 -7.50 8.13
CA ARG A 233 4.86 -7.76 9.16
C ARG A 233 5.95 -8.71 8.68
N LYS A 234 5.64 -9.72 7.87
CA LYS A 234 6.62 -10.62 7.27
C LYS A 234 7.55 -9.89 6.32
N VAL A 235 6.99 -9.06 5.43
CA VAL A 235 7.78 -8.20 4.53
C VAL A 235 8.74 -7.33 5.33
N LEU A 236 8.22 -6.58 6.32
CA LEU A 236 9.06 -5.74 7.17
C LEU A 236 10.07 -6.56 8.00
N GLY A 237 9.67 -7.74 8.49
CA GLY A 237 10.53 -8.66 9.24
C GLY A 237 11.74 -9.11 8.44
N ARG A 238 11.57 -9.36 7.14
CA ARG A 238 12.66 -9.67 6.23
C ARG A 238 13.63 -8.50 6.07
N PHE A 239 13.14 -7.27 5.91
CA PHE A 239 14.00 -6.07 5.93
C PHE A 239 14.70 -5.89 7.28
N ARG A 240 14.02 -6.10 8.42
CA ARG A 240 14.65 -6.03 9.75
C ARG A 240 15.78 -7.03 9.94
N LYS A 241 15.65 -8.22 9.34
CA LYS A 241 16.68 -9.28 9.39
C LYS A 241 17.87 -8.97 8.49
N LEU A 242 17.62 -8.43 7.29
CA LEU A 242 18.63 -8.31 6.23
C LEU A 242 19.26 -6.91 6.13
N ASN A 243 18.52 -5.86 6.48
CA ASN A 243 18.90 -4.47 6.28
C ASN A 243 18.24 -3.54 7.30
N LYS A 244 18.52 -3.79 8.59
CA LYS A 244 17.88 -3.08 9.71
C LYS A 244 18.16 -1.58 9.68
N ASP A 245 19.37 -1.19 9.29
CA ASP A 245 19.82 0.20 9.37
C ASP A 245 19.20 1.10 8.28
N ALA A 246 18.69 0.51 7.20
CA ALA A 246 17.94 1.25 6.19
C ALA A 246 16.52 1.64 6.64
N LEU A 247 15.98 1.06 7.72
CA LEU A 247 14.57 1.23 8.08
C LEU A 247 14.28 2.59 8.70
N CYS A 248 13.40 3.35 8.03
CA CYS A 248 12.91 4.65 8.46
C CYS A 248 11.37 4.61 8.65
N PRO A 249 10.87 4.18 9.83
CA PRO A 249 9.45 4.20 10.12
C PRO A 249 8.94 5.64 10.27
N LEU A 250 7.86 5.96 9.56
CA LEU A 250 7.20 7.26 9.64
C LEU A 250 5.82 7.11 10.30
N ALA A 251 5.66 7.72 11.47
CA ALA A 251 4.39 7.80 12.16
C ALA A 251 3.44 8.79 11.46
N CYS A 252 2.14 8.51 11.54
CA CYS A 252 1.13 9.49 11.16
C CYS A 252 1.13 10.65 12.15
N ILE A 253 0.82 11.85 11.65
CA ILE A 253 0.68 13.03 12.50
C ILE A 253 -0.67 12.99 13.22
N ASP A 254 -0.71 13.34 14.50
CA ASP A 254 -1.98 13.44 15.21
C ASP A 254 -2.83 14.59 14.67
N PRO A 255 -4.16 14.38 14.49
CA PRO A 255 -5.04 15.43 14.01
C PRO A 255 -5.09 16.58 15.02
N SER A 256 -4.98 17.82 14.54
CA SER A 256 -5.11 18.99 15.41
C SER A 256 -6.50 19.03 16.06
N PRO A 257 -6.63 19.24 17.38
CA PRO A 257 -7.92 19.24 18.08
C PRO A 257 -8.88 20.34 17.61
N LYS A 258 -8.41 21.37 16.90
CA LYS A 258 -9.20 22.52 16.43
C LYS A 258 -9.63 22.46 14.96
N LYS A 259 -9.24 21.43 14.21
CA LYS A 259 -9.59 21.28 12.79
C LYS A 259 -10.27 19.92 12.60
N SER A 260 -11.35 19.87 11.83
CA SER A 260 -12.06 18.62 11.54
C SER A 260 -11.07 17.52 11.13
N SER A 261 -11.37 16.28 11.51
CA SER A 261 -10.61 15.04 11.31
C SER A 261 -10.21 14.70 9.86
N SER A 262 -10.46 15.61 8.92
CA SER A 262 -10.16 15.54 7.49
C SER A 262 -9.06 16.51 7.03
N LYS A 263 -8.63 17.48 7.85
CA LYS A 263 -7.54 18.38 7.47
C LYS A 263 -6.19 17.69 7.73
N LEU A 264 -5.49 17.38 6.64
CA LEU A 264 -4.09 16.99 6.71
C LEU A 264 -3.29 18.07 7.44
N ILE A 265 -2.30 17.64 8.20
CA ILE A 265 -1.11 18.43 8.42
C ILE A 265 -0.09 17.74 7.53
N GLY A 266 0.17 18.26 6.34
CA GLY A 266 1.35 17.83 5.60
C GLY A 266 2.56 18.42 6.31
N ILE A 267 3.40 17.59 6.92
CA ILE A 267 4.76 18.02 7.18
C ILE A 267 5.53 17.78 5.89
N ASN A 268 6.03 18.86 5.31
CA ASN A 268 6.97 18.80 4.21
C ASN A 268 8.30 18.31 4.76
N LEU A 269 8.59 17.02 4.56
CA LEU A 269 9.94 16.51 4.75
C LEU A 269 10.71 16.76 3.47
N THR A 270 11.44 17.86 3.46
CA THR A 270 12.36 18.19 2.38
C THR A 270 13.54 17.21 2.48
N ILE A 271 13.56 16.20 1.60
CA ILE A 271 14.73 15.30 1.45
C ILE A 271 15.86 16.09 0.79
N ASN A 272 15.51 16.89 -0.23
CA ASN A 272 16.33 17.97 -0.78
C ASN A 272 15.41 19.07 -1.32
N LYS A 273 15.97 20.21 -1.78
CA LYS A 273 15.18 21.36 -2.28
C LYS A 273 14.17 21.02 -3.39
N ASN A 274 14.35 19.90 -4.08
CA ASN A 274 13.54 19.47 -5.22
C ASN A 274 12.61 18.27 -4.91
N ILE A 275 12.69 17.68 -3.71
CA ILE A 275 11.91 16.50 -3.33
C ILE A 275 11.25 16.72 -1.97
N ILE A 276 9.92 16.67 -1.97
CA ILE A 276 9.09 16.94 -0.80
C ILE A 276 8.25 15.70 -0.51
N LEU A 277 8.33 15.17 0.71
CA LEU A 277 7.36 14.19 1.19
C LEU A 277 6.23 14.88 1.95
N TYR A 278 5.02 14.41 1.73
CA TYR A 278 3.81 14.83 2.42
C TYR A 278 3.39 13.70 3.37
N ASN A 279 3.66 13.88 4.66
CA ASN A 279 3.21 12.94 5.68
C ASN A 279 1.75 13.21 6.06
N ALA A 280 0.83 12.30 5.78
CA ALA A 280 -0.57 12.47 6.16
C ALA A 280 -0.83 12.23 7.65
N SER A 281 -1.89 12.84 8.18
CA SER A 281 -2.35 12.64 9.54
C SER A 281 -3.06 11.29 9.73
N LYS A 282 -3.26 10.90 10.99
CA LYS A 282 -3.96 9.67 11.35
C LYS A 282 -5.39 9.70 10.83
N ASN A 283 -5.76 8.68 10.06
CA ASN A 283 -7.10 8.52 9.49
C ASN A 283 -7.55 7.05 9.60
N PRO A 284 -8.86 6.77 9.76
CA PRO A 284 -9.36 5.39 9.67
C PRO A 284 -9.14 4.73 8.31
N SER A 285 -9.00 5.50 7.23
CA SER A 285 -8.67 4.99 5.90
C SER A 285 -7.16 5.05 5.67
N ARG A 286 -6.53 3.91 5.35
CA ARG A 286 -5.08 3.83 5.04
C ARG A 286 -4.71 4.73 3.85
N ASN A 287 -5.56 4.75 2.83
CA ASN A 287 -5.43 5.59 1.64
C ASN A 287 -5.28 7.08 2.00
N LYS A 288 -5.98 7.54 3.05
CA LYS A 288 -5.94 8.94 3.51
C LYS A 288 -4.80 9.22 4.49
N SER A 289 -4.18 8.20 5.04
CA SER A 289 -3.08 8.29 6.00
C SER A 289 -1.79 7.73 5.41
N GLY A 290 -1.53 7.89 4.11
CA GLY A 290 -0.29 7.49 3.43
C GLY A 290 0.80 8.57 3.33
N ILE A 291 1.91 8.27 2.66
CA ILE A 291 2.99 9.21 2.32
C ILE A 291 2.80 9.66 0.87
N GLY A 292 2.65 10.95 0.61
CA GLY A 292 2.74 11.50 -0.75
C GLY A 292 4.15 11.98 -1.08
N LEU A 293 4.51 12.00 -2.35
CA LEU A 293 5.80 12.48 -2.85
C LEU A 293 5.56 13.54 -3.93
N CYS A 294 6.32 14.63 -3.88
CA CYS A 294 6.37 15.62 -4.95
C CYS A 294 7.80 15.92 -5.37
N ILE A 295 8.02 15.93 -6.68
CA ILE A 295 9.22 16.46 -7.30
C ILE A 295 8.92 17.89 -7.72
N ARG A 296 9.67 18.86 -7.20
CA ARG A 296 9.50 20.29 -7.45
C ARG A 296 10.77 20.85 -8.07
N LYS A 297 10.72 21.27 -9.33
CA LYS A 297 11.84 21.95 -10.00
C LYS A 297 11.38 23.23 -10.67
N LYS A 298 12.33 24.06 -11.11
CA LYS A 298 12.05 25.38 -11.70
C LYS A 298 10.97 25.36 -12.80
N ASN A 299 11.02 24.37 -13.69
CA ASN A 299 10.16 24.33 -14.89
C ASN A 299 9.16 23.16 -14.89
N TYR A 300 9.16 22.29 -13.88
CA TYR A 300 8.25 21.15 -13.84
C TYR A 300 7.98 20.69 -12.40
N CYS A 301 6.85 20.03 -12.22
CA CYS A 301 6.54 19.29 -11.01
C CYS A 301 5.89 17.94 -11.33
N VAL A 302 6.09 16.97 -10.44
CA VAL A 302 5.44 15.66 -10.50
C VAL A 302 4.84 15.37 -9.14
N ILE A 303 3.58 14.97 -9.10
CA ILE A 303 2.92 14.51 -7.88
C ILE A 303 2.74 12.99 -7.96
N LEU A 304 3.26 12.29 -6.96
CA LEU A 304 3.07 10.87 -6.70
C LEU A 304 2.29 10.73 -5.38
N PRO A 305 0.95 10.72 -5.42
CA PRO A 305 0.13 10.87 -4.23
C PRO A 305 -0.16 9.55 -3.49
N GLY A 306 0.25 8.40 -4.03
CA GLY A 306 -0.26 7.10 -3.59
C GLY A 306 -1.78 7.08 -3.75
N ASP A 307 -2.51 6.74 -2.69
CA ASP A 307 -3.98 6.69 -2.71
C ASP A 307 -4.67 7.88 -2.04
N PHE A 308 -3.99 9.03 -1.92
CA PHE A 308 -4.63 10.24 -1.40
C PHE A 308 -5.90 10.61 -2.17
N ASP A 309 -6.89 11.15 -1.44
CA ASP A 309 -8.03 11.79 -2.08
C ASP A 309 -7.57 13.01 -2.89
N TYR A 310 -8.32 13.35 -3.94
CA TYR A 310 -8.08 14.57 -4.71
C TYR A 310 -8.10 15.85 -3.85
N SER A 311 -8.90 15.87 -2.79
CA SER A 311 -8.93 16.94 -1.78
C SER A 311 -7.58 17.15 -1.09
N GLN A 312 -6.90 16.05 -0.75
CA GLN A 312 -5.60 16.07 -0.10
C GLN A 312 -4.54 16.66 -1.04
N ILE A 313 -4.59 16.28 -2.32
CA ILE A 313 -3.71 16.85 -3.34
C ILE A 313 -4.00 18.34 -3.50
N SER A 314 -5.27 18.69 -3.67
CA SER A 314 -5.70 20.05 -3.99
C SER A 314 -5.47 21.05 -2.87
N ASP A 315 -5.66 20.66 -1.61
CA ASP A 315 -5.61 21.58 -0.47
C ASP A 315 -4.22 21.66 0.16
N PHE A 316 -3.34 20.68 -0.08
CA PHE A 316 -2.06 20.57 0.62
C PHE A 316 -0.83 20.45 -0.28
N ILE A 317 -0.93 19.78 -1.43
CA ILE A 317 0.20 19.63 -2.35
C ILE A 317 0.24 20.78 -3.36
N LEU A 318 -0.90 21.07 -4.02
CA LEU A 318 -0.97 22.10 -5.04
C LEU A 318 -0.54 23.50 -4.55
N PRO A 319 -0.85 23.95 -3.31
CA PRO A 319 -0.38 25.25 -2.83
C PRO A 319 1.14 25.44 -2.84
N ASP A 320 1.91 24.38 -2.60
CA ASP A 320 3.38 24.41 -2.69
C ASP A 320 3.89 24.49 -4.14
N LEU A 321 2.99 24.29 -5.10
CA LEU A 321 3.23 24.28 -6.55
C LEU A 321 2.65 25.50 -7.25
N ALA A 322 2.34 26.57 -6.52
CA ALA A 322 1.86 27.85 -7.03
C ALA A 322 2.97 28.67 -7.76
N TYR A 323 3.61 28.07 -8.75
CA TYR A 323 4.60 28.69 -9.63
C TYR A 323 4.45 28.17 -11.07
N ALA A 324 5.06 28.87 -12.04
CA ALA A 324 4.94 28.48 -13.44
C ALA A 324 5.74 27.20 -13.74
N CYS A 325 5.05 26.11 -14.08
CA CYS A 325 5.70 24.84 -14.37
C CYS A 325 4.84 23.88 -15.19
N ASN A 326 5.49 22.93 -15.86
CA ASN A 326 4.87 21.76 -16.46
C ASN A 326 4.46 20.78 -15.34
N HIS A 327 3.16 20.54 -15.20
CA HIS A 327 2.60 19.76 -14.12
C HIS A 327 2.24 18.34 -14.58
N TYR A 328 2.83 17.34 -13.93
CA TYR A 328 2.54 15.93 -14.14
C TYR A 328 1.92 15.31 -12.89
N LEU A 329 0.95 14.41 -13.08
CA LEU A 329 0.25 13.72 -12.00
C LEU A 329 0.32 12.21 -12.21
N ILE A 330 0.85 11.48 -11.23
CA ILE A 330 0.54 10.05 -11.10
C ILE A 330 -0.82 9.98 -10.40
N VAL A 331 -1.80 9.39 -11.07
CA VAL A 331 -3.20 9.50 -10.65
C VAL A 331 -3.43 8.70 -9.37
N PRO A 332 -4.06 9.29 -8.33
CA PRO A 332 -4.25 8.60 -7.07
C PRO A 332 -5.16 7.37 -7.21
N HIS A 333 -4.95 6.36 -6.37
CA HIS A 333 -5.82 5.19 -6.27
C HIS A 333 -6.05 4.50 -7.61
N HIS A 334 -5.07 4.54 -8.52
CA HIS A 334 -5.15 3.92 -9.86
C HIS A 334 -6.32 4.46 -10.71
N GLY A 335 -6.74 5.71 -10.46
CA GLY A 335 -7.96 6.30 -11.06
C GLY A 335 -9.28 5.80 -10.45
N GLY A 336 -9.17 5.07 -9.35
CA GLY A 336 -10.21 4.60 -8.42
C GLY A 336 -11.01 5.72 -7.74
N LYS A 337 -11.89 5.37 -6.79
CA LYS A 337 -12.59 6.37 -5.95
C LYS A 337 -11.63 7.03 -4.95
N ALA A 338 -10.96 8.10 -5.37
CA ALA A 338 -10.09 8.95 -4.55
C ALA A 338 -10.84 10.21 -4.02
N GLY A 339 -11.95 10.00 -3.31
CA GLY A 339 -12.81 11.09 -2.87
C GLY A 339 -13.55 11.79 -4.01
N LYS A 340 -14.08 12.99 -3.74
CA LYS A 340 -14.67 13.85 -4.79
C LYS A 340 -13.55 14.44 -5.63
N PHE A 341 -13.69 14.39 -6.96
CA PHE A 341 -12.74 15.06 -7.84
C PHE A 341 -12.74 16.56 -7.59
N GLU A 342 -11.64 17.07 -7.05
CA GLU A 342 -11.35 18.49 -6.93
C GLU A 342 -9.87 18.73 -7.18
N TYR A 343 -9.56 19.69 -8.06
CA TYR A 343 -8.18 19.93 -8.49
C TYR A 343 -7.97 21.43 -8.72
N LYS A 344 -7.64 22.16 -7.66
CA LYS A 344 -7.45 23.62 -7.65
C LYS A 344 -6.08 23.97 -8.20
N THR A 345 -5.99 24.09 -9.53
CA THR A 345 -4.76 24.50 -10.22
C THR A 345 -4.56 26.00 -10.12
N TYR A 346 -3.31 26.42 -10.02
CA TYR A 346 -2.94 27.83 -10.09
C TYR A 346 -2.77 28.23 -11.56
N SER A 347 -3.09 29.48 -11.90
CA SER A 347 -3.16 29.98 -13.29
C SER A 347 -1.87 29.80 -14.10
N ASN A 348 -0.75 29.62 -13.42
CA ASN A 348 0.58 29.56 -14.04
C ASN A 348 1.03 28.12 -14.31
N ASN A 349 0.32 27.09 -13.84
CA ASN A 349 0.66 25.70 -14.11
C ASN A 349 0.17 25.29 -15.51
N ILE A 350 1.05 24.66 -16.29
CA ILE A 350 0.68 24.01 -17.56
C ILE A 350 0.48 22.53 -17.26
N LEU A 351 -0.77 22.07 -17.21
CA LEU A 351 -1.08 20.66 -17.03
C LEU A 351 -0.58 19.85 -18.22
N LYS A 352 0.21 18.82 -17.95
CA LYS A 352 0.76 17.89 -18.94
C LYS A 352 0.04 16.55 -18.82
N GLU A 353 0.73 15.52 -18.34
CA GLU A 353 0.20 14.18 -18.32
C GLU A 353 -0.34 13.80 -16.94
N ALA A 354 -1.47 13.10 -16.94
CA ALA A 354 -1.99 12.36 -15.80
C ALA A 354 -1.85 10.87 -16.11
N VAL A 355 -0.92 10.18 -15.45
CA VAL A 355 -0.55 8.80 -15.73
C VAL A 355 -1.22 7.87 -14.72
N ILE A 356 -1.92 6.85 -15.22
CA ILE A 356 -2.63 5.86 -14.42
C ILE A 356 -1.92 4.51 -14.58
N SER A 357 -1.33 4.01 -13.48
CA SER A 357 -0.88 2.63 -13.35
C SER A 357 -2.10 1.74 -13.13
N VAL A 358 -2.54 1.05 -14.18
CA VAL A 358 -3.76 0.24 -14.14
C VAL A 358 -3.70 -0.89 -15.16
N GLY A 359 -4.43 -1.95 -14.87
CA GLY A 359 -4.67 -3.08 -15.77
C GLY A 359 -5.94 -3.81 -15.37
N LYS A 360 -6.11 -5.05 -15.85
CA LYS A 360 -7.29 -5.87 -15.54
C LYS A 360 -7.47 -6.00 -14.02
N ASN A 361 -8.65 -5.63 -13.53
CA ASN A 361 -8.98 -5.63 -12.11
C ASN A 361 -10.42 -6.11 -11.86
N PRO A 362 -10.71 -6.68 -10.68
CA PRO A 362 -12.03 -7.21 -10.32
C PRO A 362 -12.96 -6.15 -9.69
N TYR A 363 -12.58 -4.86 -9.70
CA TYR A 363 -13.35 -3.83 -9.02
C TYR A 363 -14.66 -3.54 -9.75
N ASN A 364 -15.69 -3.18 -8.99
CA ASN A 364 -16.97 -2.74 -9.53
C ASN A 364 -17.44 -1.45 -8.85
N PRO A 365 -17.45 -0.30 -9.55
CA PRO A 365 -17.02 -0.12 -10.95
C PRO A 365 -15.52 -0.43 -11.16
N PRO A 366 -15.11 -0.83 -12.38
CA PRO A 366 -13.72 -1.12 -12.67
C PRO A 366 -12.85 0.13 -12.57
N HIS A 367 -11.59 -0.07 -12.19
CA HIS A 367 -10.58 0.98 -12.26
C HIS A 367 -10.00 1.07 -13.70
N PRO A 368 -9.66 2.29 -14.17
CA PRO A 368 -9.99 3.57 -13.56
C PRO A 368 -11.48 3.89 -13.74
N HIS A 369 -12.07 4.64 -12.80
CA HIS A 369 -13.46 5.09 -12.98
C HIS A 369 -13.56 6.04 -14.17
N ALA A 370 -14.50 5.77 -15.08
CA ALA A 370 -14.72 6.57 -16.28
C ALA A 370 -14.88 8.07 -15.96
N ASN A 371 -15.64 8.41 -14.92
CA ASN A 371 -15.84 9.81 -14.50
C ASN A 371 -14.53 10.50 -14.09
N ASN A 372 -13.59 9.80 -13.46
CA ASN A 372 -12.30 10.39 -13.11
C ASN A 372 -11.45 10.66 -14.33
N VAL A 373 -11.44 9.75 -15.31
CA VAL A 373 -10.76 9.96 -16.59
C VAL A 373 -11.35 11.16 -17.33
N ILE A 374 -12.68 11.28 -17.37
CA ILE A 374 -13.37 12.43 -17.97
C ILE A 374 -13.00 13.73 -17.25
N ASN A 375 -13.04 13.73 -15.91
CA ASN A 375 -12.72 14.90 -15.11
C ASN A 375 -11.27 15.36 -15.27
N LEU A 376 -10.31 14.42 -15.33
CA LEU A 376 -8.89 14.73 -15.59
C LEU A 376 -8.70 15.39 -16.98
N LYS A 377 -9.35 14.83 -18.02
CA LYS A 377 -9.31 15.40 -19.37
C LYS A 377 -9.96 16.78 -19.42
N ALA A 378 -11.15 16.93 -18.82
CA ALA A 378 -11.85 18.21 -18.73
C ALA A 378 -11.06 19.28 -17.96
N LYS A 379 -10.22 18.85 -17.00
CA LYS A 379 -9.32 19.73 -16.28
C LYS A 379 -8.14 20.22 -17.13
N GLY A 380 -7.79 19.49 -18.19
CA GLY A 380 -6.73 19.85 -19.13
C GLY A 380 -5.53 18.88 -19.16
N PHE A 381 -5.59 17.75 -18.47
CA PHE A 381 -4.54 16.73 -18.56
C PHE A 381 -4.66 15.87 -19.82
N SER A 382 -3.52 15.50 -20.39
CA SER A 382 -3.42 14.32 -21.26
C SER A 382 -3.40 13.07 -20.39
N VAL A 383 -4.46 12.25 -20.43
CA VAL A 383 -4.55 11.06 -19.59
C VAL A 383 -3.88 9.87 -20.28
N ILE A 384 -2.89 9.28 -19.62
CA ILE A 384 -2.15 8.10 -20.08
C ILE A 384 -2.48 6.92 -19.17
N ARG A 385 -2.68 5.73 -19.74
CA ARG A 385 -2.89 4.49 -18.99
C ARG A 385 -1.90 3.43 -19.43
N THR A 386 -1.24 2.78 -18.46
CA THR A 386 -0.21 1.76 -18.72
C THR A 386 -0.74 0.54 -19.46
N ASP A 387 -1.98 0.11 -19.19
CA ASP A 387 -2.64 -1.00 -19.90
C ASP A 387 -3.00 -0.71 -21.35
N ILE A 388 -3.23 0.55 -21.71
CA ILE A 388 -3.55 0.92 -23.10
C ILE A 388 -2.27 1.01 -23.94
N ILE A 389 -1.20 1.56 -23.36
CA ILE A 389 0.08 1.69 -24.07
C ILE A 389 0.93 0.41 -24.00
N ASP A 390 0.54 -0.52 -23.13
CA ASP A 390 1.16 -1.82 -22.88
C ASP A 390 2.67 -1.77 -22.64
N ARG A 391 3.13 -0.77 -21.89
CA ARG A 391 4.54 -0.57 -21.53
C ARG A 391 4.68 0.42 -20.39
N ASP A 392 5.86 0.44 -19.78
CA ASP A 392 6.25 1.48 -18.85
C ASP A 392 6.11 2.87 -19.48
N TYR A 393 5.62 3.82 -18.71
CA TYR A 393 5.54 5.21 -19.13
C TYR A 393 6.68 6.03 -18.52
N ILE A 394 7.36 6.83 -19.33
CA ILE A 394 8.51 7.62 -18.89
C ILE A 394 8.19 9.10 -19.03
N ILE A 395 8.17 9.80 -17.89
CA ILE A 395 8.14 11.25 -17.82
C ILE A 395 9.59 11.73 -17.75
N LYS A 396 10.03 12.48 -18.77
CA LYS A 396 11.39 13.06 -18.85
C LYS A 396 11.34 14.56 -18.62
N PHE A 397 12.39 15.10 -18.02
CA PHE A 397 12.45 16.51 -17.65
C PHE A 397 13.68 17.26 -18.16
#